data_AF-A0AA38GM97-F1
#
_entry.id   AF-A0AA38GM97-F1
#
_cell.length_a   1.000
_cell.length_b   1.000
_cell.length_c   1.000
_cell.angle_alpha   90.00
_cell.angle_beta   90.00
_cell.angle_gamma   90.00
#
_symmetry.space_group_name_H-M   'P 1'
#
loop_
_entity.id
_entity.type
_entity.pdbx_description
1 polymer ?
#
loop_
_entity_poly.entity_id
_entity_poly.type
_entity_poly.pdbx_seq_one_letter_code
_entity_poly.pdbx_strand_id
1 'polypeptide(L)'
;MHVLLHFKLNKEDATDVKGTLRYMIKNCCFPSGNYPSSEGNSRDKLVQWCHGAPGVAMTLCKAAQGLVRKVGLCHGISGNTYTFLALYRLTKDKLYLHRAKAFVGFLYGNGRSLISSGQMHGGDHPYYLFEGLGGTAYLWFDMANPDDARFPSFEL
;
A
#
# COMPACT_ATOMS: atom_id res chain seq x y z
N MET A 1 20.00 5.88 12.15
CA MET A 1 19.07 4.93 12.80
C MET A 1 18.56 3.97 11.73
N HIS A 2 18.98 2.71 11.75
CA HIS A 2 18.54 1.69 10.80
C HIS A 2 17.51 0.78 11.49
N VAL A 3 16.27 0.74 10.98
CA VAL A 3 15.15 -0.03 11.55
C VAL A 3 15.00 -1.33 10.77
N LEU A 4 14.54 -2.43 11.41
CA LEU A 4 14.47 -3.78 10.84
C LEU A 4 13.90 -3.87 9.41
N LEU A 5 12.85 -3.10 9.09
CA LEU A 5 12.23 -3.03 7.76
C LEU A 5 13.13 -2.39 6.67
N HIS A 6 14.35 -1.97 7.01
CA HIS A 6 15.35 -1.42 6.07
C HIS A 6 16.39 -2.45 5.62
N PHE A 7 16.36 -3.67 6.18
CA PHE A 7 17.31 -4.73 5.85
C PHE A 7 16.65 -5.85 5.02
N LYS A 8 17.48 -6.61 4.30
CA LYS A 8 17.03 -7.85 3.66
C LYS A 8 16.88 -8.91 4.76
N LEU A 9 15.63 -9.17 5.14
CA LEU A 9 15.29 -10.14 6.18
C LEU A 9 15.41 -11.57 5.63
N ASN A 10 15.82 -12.50 6.51
CA ASN A 10 15.68 -13.92 6.23
C ASN A 10 14.19 -14.34 6.38
N LYS A 11 13.86 -15.60 6.07
CA LYS A 11 12.45 -16.07 6.08
C LYS A 11 11.81 -16.05 7.47
N GLU A 12 12.59 -16.32 8.51
CA GLU A 12 12.15 -16.38 9.90
C GLU A 12 11.87 -14.97 10.42
N ASP A 13 12.84 -14.06 10.30
CA ASP A 13 12.69 -12.65 10.68
C ASP A 13 11.51 -11.97 9.96
N ALA A 14 11.33 -12.27 8.67
CA ALA A 14 10.21 -11.75 7.90
C ALA A 14 8.86 -12.30 8.38
N THR A 15 8.83 -13.52 8.91
CA THR A 15 7.63 -14.15 9.48
C THR A 15 7.28 -13.48 10.81
N ASP A 16 8.28 -13.27 11.66
CA ASP A 16 8.09 -12.63 12.97
C ASP A 16 7.63 -11.18 12.82
N VAL A 17 8.28 -10.39 11.95
CA VAL A 17 7.87 -9.01 11.66
C VAL A 17 6.42 -8.96 11.15
N LYS A 18 6.02 -9.87 10.26
CA LYS A 18 4.62 -9.97 9.80
C LYS A 18 3.68 -10.37 10.93
N GLY A 19 4.09 -11.28 11.82
CA GLY A 19 3.35 -11.70 13.00
C GLY A 19 3.07 -10.53 13.93
N THR A 20 4.09 -9.75 14.26
CA THR A 20 3.98 -8.56 15.12
C THR A 20 3.04 -7.51 14.52
N LEU A 21 3.16 -7.21 13.22
CA LEU A 21 2.28 -6.23 12.58
C LEU A 21 0.82 -6.71 12.55
N ARG A 22 0.58 -8.00 12.29
CA ARG A 22 -0.77 -8.60 12.37
C ARG A 22 -1.34 -8.54 13.77
N TYR A 23 -0.51 -8.81 14.78
CA TYR A 23 -0.91 -8.68 16.18
C TYR A 23 -1.38 -7.25 16.49
N MET A 24 -0.58 -6.24 16.10
CA MET A 24 -0.93 -4.84 16.31
C MET A 24 -2.24 -4.46 15.61
N ILE A 25 -2.44 -4.88 14.36
CA ILE A 25 -3.68 -4.59 13.61
C ILE A 25 -4.90 -5.24 14.26
N LYS A 26 -4.80 -6.51 14.68
CA LYS A 26 -5.94 -7.27 15.18
C LYS A 26 -6.30 -6.98 16.62
N ASN A 27 -5.30 -6.80 17.49
CA ASN A 27 -5.50 -6.80 18.94
C ASN A 27 -5.26 -5.44 19.58
N CYS A 28 -4.58 -4.52 18.89
CA CYS A 28 -4.20 -3.23 19.46
C CYS A 28 -4.89 -2.03 18.79
N CYS A 29 -5.70 -2.24 17.75
CA CYS A 29 -6.45 -1.16 17.11
C CYS A 29 -7.72 -0.85 17.91
N PHE A 30 -7.93 0.40 18.31
CA PHE A 30 -9.17 0.84 18.93
C PHE A 30 -10.34 0.82 17.94
N PRO A 31 -11.61 0.83 18.39
CA PRO A 31 -12.78 0.99 17.51
C PRO A 31 -12.72 2.26 16.64
N SER A 32 -12.00 3.30 17.07
CA SER A 32 -11.77 4.54 16.31
C SER A 32 -10.78 4.39 15.15
N GLY A 33 -10.05 3.28 15.07
CA GLY A 33 -8.92 3.11 14.15
C GLY A 33 -7.58 3.66 14.67
N ASN A 34 -7.53 4.17 15.90
CA ASN A 34 -6.31 4.64 16.54
C ASN A 34 -5.57 3.51 17.31
N TYR A 35 -4.34 3.78 17.76
CA TYR A 35 -3.50 2.80 18.46
C TYR A 35 -3.10 3.32 19.85
N PRO A 36 -3.03 2.43 20.87
CA PRO A 36 -2.61 2.81 22.21
C PRO A 36 -1.11 3.13 22.26
N SER A 37 -0.71 3.93 23.24
CA SER A 37 0.71 4.20 23.52
C SER A 37 1.45 2.98 24.09
N SER A 38 0.73 2.05 24.69
CA SER A 38 1.23 0.83 25.32
C SER A 38 0.11 -0.21 25.42
N GLU A 39 0.47 -1.48 25.48
CA GLU A 39 -0.49 -2.58 25.60
C GLU A 39 -1.37 -2.43 26.86
N GLY A 40 -2.67 -2.73 26.73
CA GLY A 40 -3.66 -2.58 27.81
C GLY A 40 -4.10 -1.14 28.12
N ASN A 41 -3.50 -0.12 27.48
CA ASN A 41 -3.94 1.27 27.67
C ASN A 41 -5.27 1.52 26.94
N SER A 42 -6.30 1.93 27.68
CA SER A 42 -7.64 2.22 27.14
C SER A 42 -7.85 3.69 26.73
N ARG A 43 -6.83 4.56 26.90
CA ARG A 43 -6.94 6.00 26.59
C ARG A 43 -6.71 6.28 25.11
N ASP A 44 -7.79 6.29 24.36
CA ASP A 44 -7.80 6.68 22.95
C ASP A 44 -7.83 8.21 22.77
N LYS A 45 -6.65 8.85 22.90
CA LYS A 45 -6.51 10.31 22.74
C LYS A 45 -5.29 10.76 21.95
N LEU A 46 -4.22 9.94 21.92
CA LEU A 46 -2.95 10.31 21.32
C LEU A 46 -2.97 9.97 19.83
N VAL A 47 -2.85 11.00 18.99
CA VAL A 47 -2.77 10.88 17.52
C VAL A 47 -1.52 11.60 17.06
N GLN A 48 -0.37 11.04 17.44
CA GLN A 48 0.94 11.66 17.24
C GLN A 48 1.89 10.70 16.53
N TRP A 49 3.00 11.23 16.01
CA TRP A 49 4.08 10.41 15.45
C TRP A 49 4.61 9.38 16.46
N CYS A 50 4.86 9.82 17.69
CA CYS A 50 5.43 8.97 18.74
C CYS A 50 4.41 8.00 19.35
N HIS A 51 3.13 8.36 19.41
CA HIS A 51 2.08 7.55 20.02
C HIS A 51 0.77 7.73 19.24
N GLY A 52 0.25 6.63 18.68
CA GLY A 52 -1.01 6.61 17.96
C GLY A 52 -0.91 6.25 16.48
N ALA A 53 -2.03 6.41 15.78
CA ALA A 53 -2.20 6.04 14.38
C ALA A 53 -1.13 6.60 13.43
N PRO A 54 -0.62 7.84 13.56
CA PRO A 54 0.34 8.37 12.59
C PRO A 54 1.65 7.56 12.50
N GLY A 55 2.25 7.18 13.63
CA GLY A 55 3.49 6.39 13.65
C GLY A 55 3.27 4.95 13.18
N VAL A 56 2.16 4.34 13.58
CA VAL A 56 1.78 2.98 13.15
C VAL A 56 1.44 2.96 11.67
N ALA A 57 0.72 3.95 11.16
CA ALA A 57 0.40 4.08 9.74
C ALA A 57 1.67 4.17 8.89
N MET A 58 2.69 4.91 9.31
CA MET A 58 3.97 4.95 8.60
C MET A 58 4.69 3.59 8.63
N THR A 59 4.64 2.88 9.75
CA THR A 59 5.20 1.53 9.88
C THR A 59 4.46 0.54 8.98
N LEU A 60 3.13 0.62 8.95
CA LEU A 60 2.28 -0.20 8.08
C LEU A 60 2.45 0.18 6.61
N CYS A 61 2.62 1.45 6.27
CA CYS A 61 2.98 1.86 4.91
C CYS A 61 4.36 1.32 4.53
N LYS A 62 5.32 1.27 5.46
CA LYS A 62 6.64 0.69 5.23
C LYS A 62 6.58 -0.83 5.09
N ALA A 63 5.78 -1.51 5.89
CA ALA A 63 5.52 -2.94 5.74
C ALA A 63 4.72 -3.25 4.46
N ALA A 64 3.81 -2.35 4.09
CA ALA A 64 3.08 -2.33 2.83
C ALA A 64 3.93 -1.81 1.67
N GLN A 65 5.21 -1.45 1.88
CA GLN A 65 6.23 -1.53 0.82
C GLN A 65 6.48 -3.00 0.38
N GLY A 66 5.54 -3.92 0.66
CA GLY A 66 4.80 -4.62 -0.39
C GLY A 66 4.26 -3.75 -1.56
N LEU A 67 5.00 -2.72 -1.98
CA LEU A 67 5.22 -2.43 -3.40
C LEU A 67 5.76 -3.76 -3.93
N VAL A 68 4.85 -4.60 -4.40
CA VAL A 68 5.26 -5.81 -5.09
C VAL A 68 6.28 -5.36 -6.11
N ARG A 69 7.41 -6.05 -6.21
CA ARG A 69 8.38 -5.82 -7.29
C ARG A 69 7.78 -6.33 -8.60
N LYS A 70 6.55 -5.91 -8.92
CA LYS A 70 5.78 -6.27 -10.10
C LYS A 70 4.82 -5.13 -10.44
N VAL A 71 4.71 -4.82 -11.72
CA VAL A 71 3.65 -3.95 -12.24
C VAL A 71 2.36 -4.74 -12.48
N GLY A 72 1.30 -4.08 -12.95
CA GLY A 72 0.05 -4.75 -13.34
C GLY A 72 -1.01 -4.81 -12.24
N LEU A 73 -2.18 -5.32 -12.62
CA LEU A 73 -3.41 -5.25 -11.82
C LEU A 73 -3.63 -6.46 -10.91
N CYS A 74 -3.20 -7.66 -11.30
CA CYS A 74 -3.50 -8.88 -10.56
C CYS A 74 -2.75 -8.97 -9.22
N HIS A 75 -1.47 -8.62 -9.22
CA HIS A 75 -0.59 -8.70 -8.06
C HIS A 75 0.56 -7.70 -8.14
N GLY A 76 0.28 -6.55 -8.75
CA GLY A 76 1.23 -5.46 -8.91
C GLY A 76 0.79 -4.17 -8.23
N ILE A 77 1.65 -3.16 -8.32
CA ILE A 77 1.41 -1.84 -7.71
C ILE A 77 0.14 -1.19 -8.28
N SER A 78 -0.16 -1.43 -9.56
CA SER A 78 -1.34 -0.86 -10.23
C SER A 78 -2.63 -1.40 -9.60
N GLY A 79 -2.70 -2.71 -9.35
CA GLY A 79 -3.84 -3.33 -8.66
C GLY A 79 -4.02 -2.83 -7.23
N ASN A 80 -2.92 -2.74 -6.47
CA ASN A 80 -2.95 -2.25 -5.09
C ASN A 80 -3.45 -0.80 -4.99
N THR A 81 -3.25 0.01 -6.04
CA THR A 81 -3.72 1.40 -6.09
C THR A 81 -5.24 1.47 -6.03
N TYR A 82 -5.95 0.52 -6.65
CA TYR A 82 -7.41 0.48 -6.64
C TYR A 82 -8.01 0.29 -5.25
N THR A 83 -7.30 -0.33 -4.30
CA THR A 83 -7.73 -0.39 -2.90
C THR A 83 -7.93 1.02 -2.32
N PHE A 84 -7.00 1.94 -2.61
CA PHE A 84 -7.10 3.31 -2.14
C PHE A 84 -8.17 4.10 -2.90
N LEU A 85 -8.35 3.82 -4.20
CA LEU A 85 -9.43 4.43 -4.98
C LEU A 85 -10.80 3.97 -4.46
N ALA A 86 -10.99 2.69 -4.19
CA ALA A 86 -12.22 2.17 -3.59
C ALA A 86 -12.53 2.80 -2.23
N LEU A 87 -11.53 2.89 -1.35
CA LEU A 87 -11.66 3.56 -0.05
C LEU A 87 -11.99 5.05 -0.21
N TYR A 88 -11.35 5.73 -1.16
CA TYR A 88 -11.65 7.12 -1.46
C TYR A 88 -13.09 7.29 -1.94
N ARG A 89 -13.57 6.48 -2.88
CA ARG A 89 -14.93 6.56 -3.40
C ARG A 89 -15.98 6.33 -2.31
N LEU A 90 -15.72 5.38 -1.41
CA LEU A 90 -16.62 5.03 -0.31
C LEU A 90 -16.68 6.12 0.77
N THR A 91 -15.52 6.65 1.18
CA THR A 91 -15.41 7.53 2.35
C THR A 91 -15.38 9.02 2.00
N LYS A 92 -15.01 9.34 0.76
CA LYS A 92 -14.62 10.68 0.28
C LYS A 92 -13.48 11.32 1.06
N ASP A 93 -12.73 10.55 1.86
CA ASP A 93 -11.54 11.03 2.56
C ASP A 93 -10.35 11.16 1.60
N LYS A 94 -9.88 12.40 1.42
CA LYS A 94 -8.77 12.77 0.55
C LYS A 94 -7.45 12.09 0.93
N LEU A 95 -7.30 11.58 2.16
CA LEU A 95 -6.14 10.80 2.56
C LEU A 95 -5.95 9.57 1.66
N TYR A 96 -7.03 8.87 1.29
CA TYR A 96 -6.94 7.70 0.42
C TYR A 96 -6.60 8.10 -1.02
N LEU A 97 -7.14 9.20 -1.51
CA LEU A 97 -6.76 9.74 -2.82
C LEU A 97 -5.27 10.12 -2.87
N HIS A 98 -4.74 10.74 -1.79
CA HIS A 98 -3.32 11.05 -1.70
C HIS A 98 -2.45 9.78 -1.73
N ARG A 99 -2.88 8.71 -1.05
CA ARG A 99 -2.20 7.40 -1.10
C ARG A 99 -2.22 6.78 -2.50
N ALA A 100 -3.35 6.83 -3.20
CA ALA A 100 -3.43 6.38 -4.60
C ALA A 100 -2.47 7.17 -5.51
N LYS A 101 -2.46 8.50 -5.40
CA LYS A 101 -1.54 9.38 -6.14
C LYS A 101 -0.08 9.07 -5.84
N ALA A 102 0.28 8.74 -4.60
CA ALA A 102 1.65 8.37 -4.25
C ALA A 102 2.09 7.07 -4.96
N PHE A 103 1.21 6.08 -5.07
CA PHE A 103 1.50 4.81 -5.77
C PHE A 103 1.67 5.04 -7.28
N VAL A 104 0.79 5.84 -7.87
CA VAL A 104 0.85 6.21 -9.29
C VAL A 104 2.09 7.03 -9.60
N GLY A 105 2.40 8.03 -8.76
CA GLY A 105 3.61 8.85 -8.88
C GLY A 105 4.88 8.02 -8.77
N PHE A 106 4.91 7.03 -7.88
CA PHE A 106 6.01 6.07 -7.79
C PHE A 106 6.18 5.28 -9.09
N LEU A 107 5.08 4.72 -9.63
CA LEU A 107 5.11 3.98 -10.90
C LEU A 107 5.55 4.85 -12.08
N TYR A 108 5.04 6.07 -12.18
CA TYR A 108 5.38 7.01 -13.25
C TYR A 108 6.86 7.41 -13.21
N GLY A 109 7.38 7.76 -12.03
CA GLY A 109 8.77 8.23 -11.87
C GLY A 109 9.80 7.12 -11.89
N ASN A 110 9.48 5.92 -11.40
CA ASN A 110 10.47 4.86 -11.14
C ASN A 110 10.23 3.56 -11.94
N GLY A 111 9.00 3.31 -12.40
CA GLY A 111 8.59 2.00 -12.94
C GLY A 111 9.47 1.53 -14.10
N ARG A 112 9.72 2.41 -15.09
CA ARG A 112 10.56 2.07 -16.25
C ARG A 112 11.99 1.71 -15.86
N SER A 113 12.60 2.53 -14.98
CA SER A 113 13.98 2.31 -14.51
C SER A 113 14.09 0.99 -13.75
N LEU A 114 13.16 0.74 -12.81
CA LEU A 114 13.15 -0.46 -11.99
C LEU A 114 12.87 -1.74 -12.79
N ILE A 115 12.05 -1.68 -13.85
CA ILE A 115 11.87 -2.80 -14.77
C ILE A 115 13.15 -3.07 -15.56
N SER A 116 13.76 -2.02 -16.11
CA SER A 116 14.98 -2.16 -16.92
C SER A 116 16.19 -2.68 -16.12
N SER A 117 16.26 -2.36 -14.83
CA SER A 117 17.32 -2.84 -13.93
C SER A 117 17.03 -4.22 -13.33
N GLY A 118 15.89 -4.84 -13.65
CA GLY A 118 15.46 -6.12 -13.09
C GLY A 118 15.04 -6.06 -11.61
N GLN A 119 14.95 -4.85 -11.03
CA GLN A 119 14.54 -4.66 -9.64
C GLN A 119 13.01 -4.75 -9.47
N MET A 120 12.25 -4.62 -10.55
CA MET A 120 10.80 -4.78 -10.64
C MET A 120 10.45 -5.66 -11.85
N HIS A 121 9.59 -6.65 -11.64
CA HIS A 121 9.11 -7.57 -12.66
C HIS A 121 8.07 -6.88 -13.56
N GLY A 122 8.32 -6.84 -14.87
CA GLY A 122 7.44 -6.19 -15.86
C GLY A 122 6.10 -6.92 -16.12
N GLY A 123 5.96 -8.13 -15.58
CA GLY A 123 4.90 -9.07 -15.99
C GLY A 123 5.50 -10.16 -16.86
N ASP A 124 4.95 -11.38 -16.77
CA ASP A 124 5.36 -12.48 -17.66
C ASP A 124 4.95 -12.13 -19.10
N HIS A 125 3.81 -11.46 -19.25
CA HIS A 125 3.37 -10.77 -20.46
C HIS A 125 3.34 -9.25 -20.22
N PRO A 126 4.42 -8.51 -20.55
CA PRO A 126 4.64 -7.13 -20.09
C PRO A 126 3.66 -6.08 -20.61
N TYR A 127 2.81 -6.41 -21.58
CA TYR A 127 1.80 -5.50 -22.13
C TYR A 127 0.36 -5.93 -21.85
N TYR A 128 0.13 -7.06 -21.16
CA TYR A 128 -1.21 -7.53 -20.86
C TYR A 128 -1.88 -6.71 -19.76
N LEU A 129 -3.21 -6.68 -19.78
CA LEU A 129 -4.03 -5.90 -18.85
C LEU A 129 -3.75 -6.29 -17.39
N PHE A 130 -3.81 -7.57 -17.05
CA PHE A 130 -3.70 -8.01 -15.65
C PHE A 130 -2.27 -8.15 -15.13
N GLU A 131 -1.29 -8.37 -16.01
CA GLU A 131 0.08 -8.71 -15.59
C GLU A 131 1.11 -7.61 -15.82
N GLY A 132 0.85 -6.69 -16.76
CA GLY A 132 1.86 -5.81 -17.31
C GLY A 132 1.49 -4.33 -17.31
N LEU A 133 2.12 -3.60 -18.23
CA LEU A 133 1.94 -2.16 -18.40
C LEU A 133 0.56 -1.79 -18.94
N GLY A 134 -0.16 -2.71 -19.59
CA GLY A 134 -1.55 -2.49 -20.02
C GLY A 134 -2.45 -2.08 -18.86
N GLY A 135 -2.36 -2.79 -17.73
CA GLY A 135 -3.09 -2.45 -16.51
C GLY A 135 -2.59 -1.19 -15.81
N THR A 136 -1.32 -0.85 -15.99
CA THR A 136 -0.74 0.39 -15.46
C THR A 136 -1.26 1.61 -16.23
N ALA A 137 -1.34 1.51 -17.56
CA ALA A 137 -1.95 2.53 -18.40
C ALA A 137 -3.45 2.70 -18.07
N TYR A 138 -4.17 1.60 -17.91
CA TYR A 138 -5.58 1.61 -17.49
C TYR A 138 -5.77 2.39 -16.18
N LEU A 139 -4.97 2.09 -15.15
CA LEU A 139 -4.97 2.84 -13.89
C LEU A 139 -4.72 4.35 -14.10
N TRP A 140 -3.77 4.73 -14.96
CA TRP A 140 -3.49 6.15 -15.22
C TRP A 140 -4.66 6.89 -15.84
N PHE A 141 -5.42 6.25 -16.73
CA PHE A 141 -6.66 6.82 -17.25
C PHE A 141 -7.71 6.98 -16.14
N ASP A 142 -7.90 5.97 -15.29
CA ASP A 142 -8.83 6.05 -14.16
C ASP A 142 -8.46 7.15 -13.15
N MET A 143 -7.18 7.45 -12.99
CA MET A 143 -6.73 8.55 -12.13
C MET A 143 -7.11 9.94 -12.65
N ALA A 144 -7.51 10.09 -13.91
CA ALA A 144 -8.05 11.34 -14.44
C ALA A 144 -9.40 11.68 -13.80
N ASN A 145 -10.18 10.66 -13.43
CA ASN A 145 -11.43 10.82 -12.71
C ASN A 145 -11.57 9.76 -11.57
N PRO A 146 -10.93 10.00 -10.41
CA PRO A 146 -10.86 9.03 -9.32
C PRO A 146 -12.21 8.65 -8.70
N ASP A 147 -13.23 9.49 -8.88
CA ASP A 147 -14.60 9.22 -8.40
C ASP A 147 -15.26 8.08 -9.21
N ASP A 148 -14.90 7.96 -10.49
CA ASP A 148 -15.44 6.97 -11.42
C ASP A 148 -14.50 5.79 -11.65
N ALA A 149 -13.25 5.84 -11.16
CA ALA A 149 -12.30 4.73 -11.26
C ALA A 149 -12.92 3.42 -10.75
N ARG A 150 -12.71 2.31 -11.45
CA ARG A 150 -13.21 0.97 -11.06
C ARG A 150 -12.20 -0.09 -11.45
N PHE A 151 -11.91 -1.01 -10.53
CA PHE A 151 -11.03 -2.13 -10.84
C PHE A 151 -11.65 -2.96 -11.97
N PRO A 152 -10.96 -3.14 -13.10
CA PRO A 152 -11.54 -3.73 -14.30
C PRO A 152 -11.95 -5.18 -14.06
N SER A 153 -13.13 -5.54 -14.58
CA SER A 153 -13.77 -6.85 -14.43
C SER A 153 -14.09 -7.28 -13.00
N PHE A 154 -14.10 -6.36 -12.02
CA PHE A 154 -14.44 -6.67 -10.64
C PHE A 154 -15.42 -5.67 -10.02
N GLU A 155 -15.12 -4.37 -10.10
CA GLU A 155 -16.00 -3.34 -9.55
C GLU A 155 -16.99 -2.85 -10.62
N LEU A 156 -18.27 -2.72 -10.22
CA LEU A 156 -19.36 -2.21 -11.05
C LEU A 156 -19.56 -0.69 -10.90
#